data_AF-A0A7W1RRY4-F1
#
_entry.id   AF-A0A7W1RRY4-F1
#
_cell.length_a   1.000
_cell.length_b   1.000
_cell.length_c   1.000
_cell.angle_alpha   90.00
_cell.angle_beta   90.00
_cell.angle_gamma   90.00
#
_symmetry.space_group_name_H-M   'P 1'
#
loop_
_entity.id
_entity.type
_entity.pdbx_description
1 polymer ?
#
loop_
_entity_poly.entity_id
_entity_poly.type
_entity_poly.pdbx_seq_one_letter_code
_entity_poly.pdbx_strand_id
1 'polypeptide(L)'
;LGWDFRSAGGLPIVNVPGCPVQPDNFMETLTWLLYQAAGLAPTIPLDEQLRPQWIFSKTVHEGCDRAGYYEQGDFAKDYNSPKCLVKIGCWGPVVNCNVPKRGWMGGIGGCPNVGGICIGCTMPGFPDKFMPFMDAPPGGSISSAATGAYGKLIRKARSITNQTLNKEPKWRHNRSELTTGMDLRWRG
;
A
#
# COMPACT_ATOMS: atom_id res chain seq x y z
N LEU A 1 12.07 -30.22 2.93
CA LEU A 1 13.48 -29.92 3.27
C LEU A 1 13.51 -29.09 4.55
N GLY A 2 14.63 -29.01 5.26
CA GLY A 2 14.76 -28.11 6.41
C GLY A 2 14.78 -26.63 5.99
N TRP A 3 14.45 -25.71 6.90
CA TRP A 3 14.55 -24.25 6.65
C TRP A 3 15.99 -23.78 6.38
N ASP A 4 16.95 -24.55 6.86
CA ASP A 4 18.40 -24.38 6.66
C ASP A 4 18.92 -25.06 5.40
N PHE A 5 18.07 -25.72 4.61
CA PHE A 5 18.47 -26.39 3.37
C PHE A 5 19.26 -25.46 2.44
N ARG A 6 20.28 -26.02 1.80
CA ARG A 6 21.06 -25.39 0.74
C ARG A 6 21.17 -26.31 -0.46
N SER A 7 21.04 -25.75 -1.66
CA SER A 7 21.32 -26.47 -2.91
C SER A 7 22.83 -26.76 -3.05
N ALA A 8 23.22 -27.57 -4.03
CA ALA A 8 24.63 -27.81 -4.34
C ALA A 8 25.40 -26.52 -4.68
N GLY A 9 24.70 -25.50 -5.20
CA GLY A 9 25.27 -24.16 -5.45
C GLY A 9 25.23 -23.22 -4.25
N GLY A 10 24.91 -23.70 -3.05
CA GLY A 10 24.85 -22.91 -1.82
C GLY A 10 23.63 -22.01 -1.68
N LEU A 11 22.65 -22.09 -2.60
CA LEU A 11 21.43 -21.29 -2.53
C LEU A 11 20.46 -21.84 -1.46
N PRO A 12 19.86 -20.97 -0.62
CA PRO A 12 18.74 -21.37 0.23
C PRO A 12 17.50 -21.69 -0.60
N ILE A 13 16.45 -22.20 0.04
CA ILE A 13 15.11 -22.21 -0.55
C ILE A 13 14.72 -20.76 -0.87
N VAL A 14 14.15 -20.51 -2.04
CA VAL A 14 13.62 -19.19 -2.44
C VAL A 14 12.10 -19.31 -2.54
N ASN A 15 11.39 -18.68 -1.62
CA ASN A 15 9.93 -18.70 -1.57
C ASN A 15 9.36 -17.48 -2.28
N VAL A 16 8.51 -17.71 -3.29
CA VAL A 16 7.71 -16.65 -3.92
C VAL A 16 6.22 -16.91 -3.66
N PRO A 17 5.72 -16.57 -2.46
CA PRO A 17 4.36 -16.91 -2.06
C PRO A 17 3.31 -16.02 -2.73
N GLY A 18 2.05 -16.48 -2.64
CA GLY A 18 0.85 -15.84 -3.17
C GLY A 18 -0.12 -16.90 -3.69
N CYS A 19 -1.42 -16.68 -3.54
CA CYS A 19 -2.46 -17.60 -3.99
C CYS A 19 -3.41 -16.91 -5.00
N PRO A 20 -3.06 -16.90 -6.30
CA PRO A 20 -1.82 -17.38 -6.88
C PRO A 20 -0.67 -16.36 -6.71
N VAL A 21 0.55 -16.74 -7.09
CA VAL A 21 1.69 -15.82 -7.12
C VAL A 21 1.40 -14.69 -8.12
N GLN A 22 1.70 -13.43 -7.74
CA GLN A 22 1.53 -12.32 -8.66
C GLN A 22 2.52 -12.49 -9.84
N PRO A 23 2.09 -12.26 -11.10
CA PRO A 23 2.85 -12.72 -12.26
C PRO A 23 4.27 -12.13 -12.35
N ASP A 24 4.41 -10.82 -12.15
CA ASP A 24 5.72 -10.16 -12.20
C ASP A 24 6.59 -10.55 -10.99
N ASN A 25 6.03 -10.74 -9.80
CA ASN A 25 6.79 -11.11 -8.60
C ASN A 25 7.57 -12.42 -8.81
N PHE A 26 6.93 -13.41 -9.46
CA PHE A 26 7.61 -14.65 -9.82
C PHE A 26 8.67 -14.43 -10.90
N MET A 27 8.30 -13.75 -11.99
CA MET A 27 9.20 -13.55 -13.12
C MET A 27 10.41 -12.66 -12.77
N GLU A 28 10.25 -11.65 -11.93
CA GLU A 28 11.31 -10.80 -11.39
C GLU A 28 12.27 -11.64 -10.52
N THR A 29 11.74 -12.52 -9.66
CA THR A 29 12.55 -13.41 -8.83
C THR A 29 13.34 -14.40 -9.68
N LEU A 30 12.69 -15.03 -10.67
CA LEU A 30 13.35 -15.95 -11.60
C LEU A 30 14.46 -15.23 -12.38
N THR A 31 14.17 -14.02 -12.88
CA THR A 31 15.15 -13.21 -13.60
C THR A 31 16.36 -12.90 -12.72
N TRP A 32 16.15 -12.51 -11.45
CA TRP A 32 17.26 -12.31 -10.51
C TRP A 32 18.14 -13.56 -10.38
N LEU A 33 17.54 -14.74 -10.22
CA LEU A 33 18.27 -16.00 -10.10
C LEU A 33 19.07 -16.33 -11.36
N LEU A 34 18.55 -16.03 -12.55
CA LEU A 34 19.29 -16.18 -13.81
C LEU A 34 20.51 -15.25 -13.87
N TYR A 35 20.36 -13.98 -13.46
CA TYR A 35 21.49 -13.05 -13.36
C TYR A 35 22.52 -13.51 -12.33
N GLN A 36 22.08 -14.02 -11.18
CA GLN A 36 22.96 -14.56 -10.15
C GLN A 36 23.76 -15.77 -10.67
N ALA A 37 23.09 -16.71 -11.35
CA ALA A 37 23.74 -17.88 -11.96
C ALA A 37 24.74 -17.50 -13.05
N ALA A 38 24.50 -16.41 -13.78
CA ALA A 38 25.43 -15.84 -14.75
C ALA A 38 26.61 -15.07 -14.12
N GLY A 39 26.66 -14.94 -12.80
CA GLY A 39 27.68 -14.15 -12.10
C GLY A 39 27.49 -12.63 -12.24
N LEU A 40 26.30 -12.18 -12.65
CA LEU A 40 25.95 -10.78 -12.91
C LEU A 40 25.14 -10.12 -11.79
N ALA A 41 24.71 -10.88 -10.79
CA ALA A 41 24.02 -10.38 -9.62
C ALA A 41 24.56 -11.03 -8.34
N PRO A 42 24.50 -10.34 -7.18
CA PRO A 42 24.86 -10.92 -5.90
C PRO A 42 23.83 -11.98 -5.48
N THR A 43 24.12 -12.65 -4.36
CA THR A 43 23.17 -13.59 -3.74
C THR A 43 21.84 -12.90 -3.46
N ILE A 44 20.75 -13.56 -3.87
CA ILE A 44 19.39 -13.03 -3.70
C ILE A 44 19.11 -12.65 -2.23
N PRO A 45 18.72 -11.39 -1.94
CA PRO A 45 18.38 -10.98 -0.59
C PRO A 45 17.00 -11.51 -0.19
N LEU A 46 16.98 -12.41 0.79
CA LEU A 46 15.76 -13.03 1.33
C LEU A 46 15.50 -12.57 2.76
N ASP A 47 14.23 -12.54 3.16
CA ASP A 47 13.82 -12.37 4.56
C ASP A 47 13.87 -13.70 5.34
N GLU A 48 13.48 -13.65 6.62
CA GLU A 48 13.44 -14.82 7.51
C GLU A 48 12.47 -15.93 7.07
N GLN A 49 11.49 -15.61 6.21
CA GLN A 49 10.57 -16.57 5.60
C GLN A 49 11.04 -17.00 4.20
N LEU A 50 12.29 -16.66 3.86
CA LEU A 50 12.97 -16.97 2.61
C LEU A 50 12.32 -16.30 1.39
N ARG A 51 11.73 -15.12 1.56
CA ARG A 51 11.05 -14.37 0.50
C ARG A 51 11.93 -13.22 -0.02
N PRO A 52 11.91 -12.90 -1.32
CA PRO A 52 12.59 -11.74 -1.88
C PRO A 52 12.25 -10.43 -1.15
N GLN A 53 13.24 -9.78 -0.54
CA GLN A 53 13.00 -8.62 0.33
C GLN A 53 12.38 -7.43 -0.42
N TRP A 54 12.72 -7.22 -1.70
CA TRP A 54 12.16 -6.11 -2.48
C TRP A 54 10.67 -6.28 -2.81
N ILE A 55 10.15 -7.51 -2.70
CA ILE A 55 8.74 -7.83 -2.97
C ILE A 55 7.93 -7.85 -1.66
N PHE A 56 8.47 -8.48 -0.62
CA PHE A 56 7.70 -8.83 0.59
C PHE A 56 8.11 -8.04 1.85
N SER A 57 9.05 -7.10 1.80
CA SER A 57 9.44 -6.30 2.98
C SER A 57 8.37 -5.33 3.48
N LYS A 58 7.43 -4.95 2.61
CA LYS A 58 6.36 -3.98 2.90
C LYS A 58 5.02 -4.66 3.07
N THR A 59 4.18 -4.07 3.92
CA THR A 59 2.82 -4.54 4.10
C THR A 59 1.91 -4.06 2.95
N VAL A 60 0.79 -4.77 2.77
CA VAL A 60 -0.29 -4.37 1.87
C VAL A 60 -0.78 -2.96 2.21
N HIS A 61 -0.86 -2.61 3.49
CA HIS A 61 -1.34 -1.30 3.93
C HIS A 61 -0.42 -0.15 3.53
N GLU A 62 0.91 -0.34 3.62
CA GLU A 62 1.89 0.66 3.17
C GLU A 62 1.81 0.94 1.66
N GLY A 63 1.16 0.05 0.89
CA GLY A 63 0.94 0.18 -0.54
C GLY A 63 -0.49 0.56 -0.96
N CYS A 64 -1.44 0.61 -0.04
CA CYS A 64 -2.85 0.73 -0.37
C CYS A 64 -3.26 2.19 -0.58
N ASP A 65 -3.81 2.50 -1.76
CA ASP A 65 -4.38 3.80 -2.09
C ASP A 65 -5.58 4.21 -1.20
N ARG A 66 -6.21 3.26 -0.50
CA ARG A 66 -7.25 3.52 0.51
C ARG A 66 -6.68 3.86 1.90
N ALA A 67 -5.36 3.91 2.08
CA ALA A 67 -4.73 4.21 3.38
C ALA A 67 -5.10 5.61 3.92
N GLY A 68 -5.34 6.60 3.05
CA GLY A 68 -5.79 7.93 3.48
C GLY A 68 -7.14 7.92 4.21
N TYR A 69 -8.03 6.98 3.87
CA TYR A 69 -9.28 6.78 4.60
C TYR A 69 -9.03 6.18 5.98
N TYR A 70 -8.12 5.21 6.06
CA TYR A 70 -7.70 4.59 7.32
C TYR A 70 -7.10 5.64 8.27
N GLU A 71 -6.16 6.46 7.79
CA GLU A 71 -5.49 7.55 8.53
C GLU A 71 -6.48 8.53 9.18
N GLN A 72 -7.63 8.72 8.55
CA GLN A 72 -8.67 9.62 9.01
C GLN A 72 -9.76 8.89 9.80
N GLY A 73 -9.67 7.58 9.98
CA GLY A 73 -10.68 6.80 10.68
C GLY A 73 -12.02 6.75 9.93
N ASP A 74 -11.96 6.86 8.59
CA ASP A 74 -13.11 6.77 7.71
C ASP A 74 -13.20 5.37 7.10
N PHE A 75 -14.03 4.52 7.68
CA PHE A 75 -14.07 3.10 7.36
C PHE A 75 -15.35 2.73 6.60
N ALA A 76 -15.23 1.76 5.72
CA ALA A 76 -16.36 1.11 5.08
C ALA A 76 -17.24 0.38 6.12
N LYS A 77 -18.55 0.36 5.86
CA LYS A 77 -19.52 -0.45 6.61
C LYS A 77 -20.01 -1.67 5.83
N ASP A 78 -19.78 -1.66 4.52
CA ASP A 78 -20.15 -2.69 3.55
C ASP A 78 -19.14 -2.69 2.39
N TYR A 79 -19.25 -3.68 1.50
CA TYR A 79 -18.32 -3.88 0.37
C TYR A 79 -18.52 -2.90 -0.80
N ASN A 80 -19.58 -2.11 -0.82
CA ASN A 80 -19.86 -1.13 -1.89
C ASN A 80 -19.19 0.23 -1.65
N SER A 81 -18.41 0.34 -0.57
CA SER A 81 -17.74 1.59 -0.21
C SER A 81 -16.35 1.73 -0.86
N PRO A 82 -15.96 2.94 -1.31
CA PRO A 82 -14.59 3.23 -1.74
C PRO A 82 -13.60 3.35 -0.56
N LYS A 83 -14.07 3.27 0.68
CA LYS A 83 -13.29 3.53 1.90
C LYS A 83 -12.45 2.33 2.33
N CYS A 84 -11.67 2.51 3.40
CA CYS A 84 -10.85 1.45 3.98
C CYS A 84 -11.71 0.29 4.50
N LEU A 85 -11.30 -0.94 4.18
CA LEU A 85 -12.05 -2.18 4.43
C LEU A 85 -11.63 -2.91 5.72
N VAL A 86 -10.80 -2.30 6.57
CA VAL A 86 -10.25 -2.97 7.78
C VAL A 86 -11.34 -3.50 8.71
N LYS A 87 -12.50 -2.83 8.77
CA LYS A 87 -13.64 -3.24 9.61
C LYS A 87 -14.49 -4.36 9.04
N ILE A 88 -14.22 -4.81 7.81
CA ILE A 88 -15.01 -5.83 7.12
C ILE A 88 -14.15 -6.99 6.58
N GLY A 89 -12.98 -7.21 7.20
CA GLY A 89 -12.14 -8.39 6.94
C GLY A 89 -10.73 -8.12 6.40
N CYS A 90 -10.32 -6.86 6.18
CA CYS A 90 -9.02 -6.60 5.56
C CYS A 90 -7.84 -6.70 6.55
N TRP A 91 -6.97 -7.69 6.34
CA TRP A 91 -5.72 -7.90 7.10
C TRP A 91 -4.52 -7.11 6.58
N GLY A 92 -4.73 -6.18 5.65
CA GLY A 92 -3.67 -5.45 4.97
C GLY A 92 -2.58 -4.83 5.87
N PRO A 93 -2.88 -4.32 7.08
CA PRO A 93 -1.86 -3.75 7.99
C PRO A 93 -0.78 -4.73 8.47
N VAL A 94 -0.99 -6.03 8.37
CA VAL A 94 -0.07 -7.05 8.91
C VAL A 94 0.34 -8.12 7.88
N VAL A 95 -0.02 -7.91 6.62
CA VAL A 95 0.27 -8.86 5.53
C VAL A 95 1.37 -8.29 4.64
N ASN A 96 2.45 -9.04 4.47
CA ASN A 96 3.55 -8.73 3.57
C ASN A 96 3.18 -9.09 2.11
N CYS A 97 2.84 -8.08 1.31
CA CYS A 97 2.52 -8.23 -0.11
C CYS A 97 2.48 -6.86 -0.80
N ASN A 98 3.07 -6.77 -2.00
CA ASN A 98 3.16 -5.53 -2.79
C ASN A 98 1.95 -5.27 -3.72
N VAL A 99 1.00 -6.20 -3.85
CA VAL A 99 -0.10 -6.15 -4.82
C VAL A 99 -0.83 -4.80 -4.90
N PRO A 100 -1.29 -4.16 -3.80
CA PRO A 100 -2.02 -2.90 -3.95
C PRO A 100 -1.12 -1.75 -4.44
N LYS A 101 0.19 -1.81 -4.18
CA LYS A 101 1.16 -0.82 -4.67
C LYS A 101 1.51 -1.05 -6.14
N ARG A 102 1.59 -2.32 -6.54
CA ARG A 102 2.07 -2.78 -7.85
C ARG A 102 0.94 -2.89 -8.89
N GLY A 103 -0.28 -3.19 -8.45
CA GLY A 103 -1.35 -3.74 -9.28
C GLY A 103 -1.20 -5.26 -9.47
N TRP A 104 -2.12 -5.86 -10.23
CA TRP A 104 -2.08 -7.29 -10.53
C TRP A 104 -1.48 -7.58 -11.89
N MET A 105 -2.06 -7.02 -12.95
CA MET A 105 -1.62 -7.21 -14.35
C MET A 105 -1.57 -5.86 -15.07
N GLY A 106 -0.38 -5.41 -15.47
CA GLY A 106 -0.22 -4.10 -16.13
C GLY A 106 -0.70 -2.93 -15.27
N GLY A 107 -0.59 -3.05 -13.94
CA GLY A 107 -1.11 -2.06 -12.98
C GLY A 107 -2.62 -2.14 -12.73
N ILE A 108 -3.34 -3.06 -13.39
CA ILE A 108 -4.79 -3.25 -13.24
C ILE A 108 -5.07 -4.25 -12.12
N GLY A 109 -6.11 -3.99 -11.33
CA GLY A 109 -6.61 -4.92 -10.31
C GLY A 109 -5.88 -4.81 -8.97
N GLY A 110 -5.92 -5.90 -8.21
CA GLY A 110 -5.32 -6.00 -6.88
C GLY A 110 -6.30 -6.59 -5.87
N CYS A 111 -6.22 -6.13 -4.62
CA CYS A 111 -7.10 -6.59 -3.54
C CYS A 111 -7.77 -5.38 -2.86
N PRO A 112 -7.27 -4.81 -1.74
CA PRO A 112 -8.03 -3.79 -1.01
C PRO A 112 -8.15 -2.48 -1.77
N ASN A 113 -7.19 -2.17 -2.65
CA ASN A 113 -7.25 -1.01 -3.52
C ASN A 113 -8.50 -1.05 -4.42
N VAL A 114 -8.90 -2.23 -4.89
CA VAL A 114 -10.07 -2.44 -5.77
C VAL A 114 -11.31 -3.00 -5.05
N GLY A 115 -11.34 -3.01 -3.72
CA GLY A 115 -12.54 -3.40 -2.95
C GLY A 115 -12.54 -4.83 -2.39
N GLY A 116 -11.53 -5.63 -2.70
CA GLY A 116 -11.37 -6.99 -2.16
C GLY A 116 -10.58 -6.97 -0.85
N ILE A 117 -11.11 -7.56 0.22
CA ILE A 117 -10.36 -7.65 1.48
C ILE A 117 -9.06 -8.44 1.31
N CYS A 118 -7.99 -7.97 1.95
CA CYS A 118 -6.76 -8.75 2.02
C CYS A 118 -6.96 -9.90 3.00
N ILE A 119 -6.79 -11.13 2.51
CA ILE A 119 -6.97 -12.38 3.27
C ILE A 119 -5.64 -13.00 3.74
N GLY A 120 -4.50 -12.33 3.51
CA GLY A 120 -3.20 -12.82 3.95
C GLY A 120 -2.61 -13.96 3.12
N CYS A 121 -3.00 -14.12 1.86
CA CYS A 121 -2.61 -15.28 1.03
C CYS A 121 -1.12 -15.45 0.71
N THR A 122 -0.27 -14.48 1.10
CA THR A 122 1.20 -14.56 0.99
C THR A 122 1.88 -14.95 2.31
N MET A 123 1.12 -15.14 3.38
CA MET A 123 1.63 -15.34 4.74
C MET A 123 1.67 -16.83 5.10
N PRO A 124 2.69 -17.29 5.87
CA PRO A 124 2.79 -18.70 6.28
C PRO A 124 1.60 -19.22 7.11
N GLY A 125 0.85 -18.34 7.76
CA GLY A 125 -0.33 -18.71 8.55
C GLY A 125 -1.64 -18.82 7.76
N PHE A 126 -1.59 -18.64 6.44
CA PHE A 126 -2.77 -18.75 5.58
C PHE A 126 -3.16 -20.22 5.36
N PRO A 127 -4.47 -20.55 5.39
CA PRO A 127 -5.62 -19.67 5.64
C PRO A 127 -5.99 -19.53 7.12
N ASP A 128 -5.58 -20.46 7.98
CA ASP A 128 -6.17 -20.67 9.30
C ASP A 128 -6.10 -19.47 10.25
N LYS A 129 -5.00 -18.70 10.22
CA LYS A 129 -4.85 -17.51 11.07
C LYS A 129 -5.71 -16.31 10.64
N PHE A 130 -6.33 -16.39 9.46
CA PHE A 130 -7.06 -15.29 8.83
C PHE A 130 -8.56 -15.57 8.72
N MET A 131 -9.00 -16.80 9.01
CA MET A 131 -10.41 -17.19 9.00
C MET A 131 -11.10 -16.89 10.34
N PRO A 132 -12.40 -16.53 10.34
CA PRO A 132 -13.24 -16.26 9.16
C PRO A 132 -12.82 -14.98 8.44
N PHE A 133 -12.67 -15.04 7.11
CA PHE A 133 -12.05 -13.92 6.35
C PHE A 133 -12.82 -12.61 6.45
N MET A 134 -14.15 -12.66 6.58
CA MET A 134 -15.01 -11.47 6.56
C MET A 134 -15.12 -10.76 7.92
N ASP A 135 -14.56 -11.36 8.97
CA ASP A 135 -14.55 -10.76 10.31
C ASP A 135 -13.40 -9.75 10.43
N ALA A 136 -13.67 -8.63 11.11
CA ALA A 136 -12.64 -7.63 11.35
C ALA A 136 -11.47 -8.24 12.15
N PRO A 137 -10.20 -8.03 11.73
CA PRO A 137 -9.04 -8.51 12.48
C PRO A 137 -9.08 -7.95 13.91
N PRO A 138 -8.86 -8.76 14.96
CA PRO A 138 -8.94 -8.28 16.35
C PRO A 138 -8.06 -7.07 16.63
N GLY A 139 -6.80 -7.09 16.16
CA GLY A 139 -5.88 -5.95 16.29
C GLY A 139 -6.29 -4.73 15.44
N GLY A 140 -6.96 -4.95 14.31
CA GLY A 140 -7.47 -3.88 13.46
C GLY A 140 -8.61 -3.07 14.10
N SER A 141 -9.34 -3.67 15.05
CA SER A 141 -10.42 -3.00 15.78
C SER A 141 -9.89 -1.91 16.72
N ILE A 142 -8.76 -2.17 17.39
CA ILE A 142 -8.12 -1.24 18.32
C ILE A 142 -7.61 -0.01 17.58
N SER A 143 -6.82 -0.22 16.51
CA SER A 143 -6.29 0.88 15.72
C SER A 143 -7.40 1.70 15.06
N SER A 144 -8.45 1.05 14.57
CA SER A 144 -9.61 1.73 13.99
C SER A 144 -10.34 2.63 15.00
N ALA A 145 -10.44 2.20 16.26
CA ALA A 145 -11.05 3.01 17.31
C ALA A 145 -10.20 4.25 17.63
N ALA A 146 -8.89 4.06 17.81
CA ALA A 146 -7.95 5.15 18.10
C ALA A 146 -7.93 6.21 16.97
N THR A 147 -7.81 5.76 15.72
CA THR A 147 -7.77 6.66 14.57
C THR A 147 -9.10 7.38 14.33
N GLY A 148 -10.23 6.74 14.67
CA GLY A 148 -11.56 7.36 14.62
C GLY A 148 -11.71 8.59 15.53
N ALA A 149 -11.02 8.62 16.67
CA ALA A 149 -11.14 9.69 17.66
C ALA A 149 -10.57 11.02 17.14
N TYR A 150 -9.33 11.02 16.62
CA TYR A 150 -8.70 12.25 16.11
C TYR A 150 -9.05 12.53 14.64
N GLY A 151 -9.44 11.51 13.87
CA GLY A 151 -9.66 11.63 12.44
C GLY A 151 -10.74 12.64 12.02
N LYS A 152 -11.78 12.82 12.85
CA LYS A 152 -12.81 13.86 12.64
C LYS A 152 -12.22 15.28 12.71
N LEU A 153 -11.32 15.52 13.66
CA LEU A 153 -10.66 16.83 13.84
C LEU A 153 -9.73 17.12 12.67
N ILE A 154 -8.91 16.14 12.26
CA ILE A 154 -8.01 16.28 11.12
C ILE A 154 -8.77 16.54 9.82
N ARG A 155 -9.89 15.85 9.56
CA ARG A 155 -10.75 16.13 8.40
C ARG A 155 -11.27 17.56 8.40
N LYS A 156 -11.74 18.05 9.54
CA LYS A 156 -12.25 19.43 9.66
C LYS A 156 -11.14 20.44 9.37
N ALA A 157 -9.96 20.25 9.96
CA ALA A 157 -8.80 21.12 9.72
C ALA A 157 -8.39 21.12 8.22
N ARG A 158 -8.26 19.93 7.61
CA ARG A 158 -7.97 19.78 6.17
C ARG A 158 -9.04 20.45 5.28
N SER A 159 -10.31 20.34 5.66
CA SER A 159 -11.41 20.97 4.92
C SER A 159 -11.33 22.50 4.94
N ILE A 160 -10.97 23.11 6.07
CA ILE A 160 -10.77 24.57 6.17
C ILE A 160 -9.65 25.01 5.22
N THR A 161 -8.49 24.37 5.28
CA THR A 161 -7.37 24.68 4.38
C THR A 161 -7.75 24.46 2.91
N ASN A 162 -8.48 23.38 2.60
CA ASN A 162 -8.94 23.12 1.23
C ASN A 162 -9.89 24.24 0.73
N GLN A 163 -10.80 24.74 1.58
CA GLN A 163 -11.66 25.88 1.24
C GLN A 163 -10.86 27.16 0.97
N THR A 164 -9.73 27.37 1.66
CA THR A 164 -8.88 28.53 1.37
C THR A 164 -8.10 28.37 0.07
N LEU A 165 -7.63 27.15 -0.24
CA LEU A 165 -6.88 26.87 -1.46
C LEU A 165 -7.76 26.88 -2.72
N ASN A 166 -9.06 26.61 -2.59
CA ASN A 166 -10.04 26.71 -3.66
C ASN A 166 -10.50 28.16 -3.95
N LYS A 167 -9.88 29.16 -3.31
CA LYS A 167 -10.13 30.58 -3.60
C LYS A 167 -8.97 31.15 -4.38
N GLU A 168 -9.27 31.74 -5.51
CA GLU A 168 -8.28 32.49 -6.27
C GLU A 168 -7.80 33.71 -5.46
N PRO A 169 -6.53 34.10 -5.62
CA PRO A 169 -6.04 35.31 -4.99
C PRO A 169 -6.71 36.55 -5.58
N LYS A 170 -6.87 37.61 -4.77
CA LYS A 170 -7.65 38.82 -5.11
C LYS A 170 -7.14 39.57 -6.35
N TRP A 171 -5.87 39.42 -6.72
CA TRP A 171 -5.26 40.08 -7.87
C TRP A 171 -5.58 39.43 -9.21
N ARG A 172 -6.29 38.29 -9.24
CA ARG A 172 -6.84 37.70 -10.47
C ARG A 172 -8.21 38.32 -10.74
N HIS A 173 -8.25 39.33 -11.59
CA HIS A 173 -9.49 39.99 -11.99
C HIS A 173 -9.37 40.67 -13.37
N ASN A 174 -10.51 40.93 -14.01
CA ASN A 174 -10.58 41.59 -15.33
C ASN A 174 -10.80 43.12 -15.25
N ARG A 175 -10.40 43.77 -14.15
CA ARG A 175 -10.43 45.25 -14.04
C ARG A 175 -9.20 45.84 -14.74
N SER A 176 -9.29 47.11 -15.14
CA SER A 176 -8.22 47.83 -15.85
C SER A 176 -6.98 48.12 -14.99
N GLU A 177 -7.12 48.14 -13.66
CA GLU A 177 -6.03 48.40 -12.72
C GLU A 177 -5.17 47.14 -12.49
N LEU A 178 -3.83 47.24 -12.53
CA LEU A 178 -2.96 46.12 -12.18
C LEU A 178 -2.79 46.04 -10.65
N THR A 179 -3.27 44.96 -10.02
CA THR A 179 -3.23 44.78 -8.54
C THR A 179 -2.37 43.61 -8.08
N THR A 180 -1.49 43.08 -8.94
CA THR A 180 -0.60 41.96 -8.64
C THR A 180 0.56 42.33 -7.70
N GLY A 181 0.74 43.63 -7.40
CA GLY A 181 1.92 44.14 -6.68
C GLY A 181 3.15 44.35 -7.57
N MET A 182 2.99 44.21 -8.90
CA MET A 182 4.04 44.51 -9.87
C MET A 182 4.18 46.01 -10.11
N ASP A 183 5.40 46.54 -9.97
CA ASP A 183 5.74 47.90 -10.38
C ASP A 183 6.07 47.92 -11.88
N LEU A 184 5.24 48.59 -12.70
CA LEU A 184 5.46 48.75 -14.14
C LEU A 184 6.48 49.83 -14.48
N ARG A 185 6.99 50.58 -13.49
CA ARG A 185 8.00 51.62 -13.71
C ARG A 185 9.39 50.96 -13.74
N TRP A 186 10.03 50.99 -14.91
CA TRP A 186 11.47 50.72 -15.00
C TRP A 186 12.21 51.75 -14.13
N ARG A 187 12.91 51.28 -13.09
CA ARG A 187 13.83 52.12 -12.31
C ARG A 187 15.15 52.19 -13.07
N GLY A 188 15.24 53.14 -14.00
CA GLY A 188 16.51 53.60 -14.56
C GLY A 188 17.30 54.40 -13.55
#